data_AF-A0A9D5J233-F1
#
_entry.id   AF-A0A9D5J233-F1
#
_cell.length_a   1.000
_cell.length_b   1.000
_cell.length_c   1.000
_cell.angle_alpha   90.00
_cell.angle_beta   90.00
_cell.angle_gamma   90.00
#
_symmetry.space_group_name_H-M   'P 1'
#
loop_
_entity.id
_entity.type
_entity.pdbx_description
1 polymer ?
#
loop_
_entity_poly.entity_id
_entity_poly.type
_entity_poly.pdbx_seq_one_letter_code
_entity_poly.pdbx_strand_id
1 'polypeptide(L)'
;GDLFAWDNLPSRAQVLGKEALTGDVAAWSVGLGNNGRAVVLGFRWRHAMMEHHRMLAELMTGLGLEPRIRCSNPFVWCTLRTAGSRSMLFVINLLCSPMEAEVSCRPARSKDWIAVPPVKLPPLSVKTVEL
;
A
#
# COMPACT_ATOMS: atom_id res chain seq x y z
N GLY A 1 -0.87 12.33 14.85
CA GLY A 1 -1.13 13.12 13.63
C GLY A 1 -2.36 13.96 13.88
N ASP A 2 -2.61 14.98 13.08
CA ASP A 2 -3.86 15.71 13.22
C ASP A 2 -4.99 14.81 12.73
N LEU A 3 -5.97 14.60 13.59
CA LEU A 3 -7.13 13.75 13.35
C LEU A 3 -8.29 14.65 12.96
N PHE A 4 -8.96 14.30 11.87
CA PHE A 4 -10.14 15.01 11.41
C PHE A 4 -11.34 14.19 11.85
N ALA A 5 -12.02 14.65 12.89
CA ALA A 5 -13.21 14.01 13.43
C ALA A 5 -14.46 14.31 12.57
N TRP A 6 -15.47 13.45 12.69
CA TRP A 6 -16.79 13.67 12.10
C TRP A 6 -17.89 13.61 13.14
N ASP A 7 -18.69 14.68 13.20
CA ASP A 7 -19.88 14.76 14.06
C ASP A 7 -21.09 14.04 13.45
N ASN A 8 -21.17 14.02 12.12
CA ASN A 8 -22.28 13.42 11.39
C ASN A 8 -21.75 12.42 10.36
N LEU A 9 -22.24 11.18 10.43
CA LEU A 9 -21.94 10.14 9.46
C LEU A 9 -23.11 9.94 8.49
N PRO A 10 -22.86 9.59 7.22
CA PRO A 10 -23.92 9.20 6.30
C PRO A 10 -24.76 8.05 6.86
N SER A 11 -26.05 7.99 6.47
CA SER A 11 -26.89 6.85 6.80
C SER A 11 -26.23 5.55 6.32
N ARG A 12 -26.19 4.53 7.18
CA ARG A 12 -25.57 3.21 6.93
C ARG A 12 -24.03 3.19 6.93
N ALA A 13 -23.37 4.26 7.37
CA ALA A 13 -21.93 4.22 7.60
C ALA A 13 -21.58 3.24 8.73
N GLN A 14 -20.51 2.47 8.55
CA GLN A 14 -19.90 1.63 9.58
C GLN A 14 -18.64 2.31 10.10
N VAL A 15 -18.58 2.53 11.41
CA VAL A 15 -17.37 3.04 12.07
C VAL A 15 -16.27 1.99 12.01
N LEU A 16 -15.09 2.39 11.53
CA LEU A 16 -13.90 1.53 11.44
C LEU A 16 -12.85 1.90 12.49
N GLY A 17 -12.83 3.14 12.95
CA GLY A 17 -11.82 3.61 13.90
C GLY A 17 -12.27 4.85 14.66
N LYS A 18 -11.84 4.92 15.91
CA LYS A 18 -12.06 6.05 16.81
C LYS A 18 -10.74 6.53 17.39
N GLU A 19 -10.66 7.83 17.66
CA GLU A 19 -9.60 8.39 18.48
C GLU A 19 -9.76 7.90 19.93
N ALA A 20 -8.65 7.53 20.57
CA ALA A 20 -8.69 6.78 21.82
C ALA A 20 -9.06 7.65 23.04
N LEU A 21 -8.75 8.94 23.00
CA LEU A 21 -8.95 9.87 24.11
C LEU A 21 -10.36 10.47 24.11
N THR A 22 -10.82 10.98 22.97
CA THR A 22 -12.12 11.66 22.80
C THR A 22 -13.22 10.69 22.40
N GLY A 23 -12.86 9.55 21.80
CA GLY A 23 -13.83 8.62 21.23
C GLY A 23 -14.38 9.07 19.87
N ASP A 24 -13.86 10.15 19.31
CA ASP A 24 -14.32 10.72 18.04
C ASP A 24 -14.10 9.74 16.89
N VAL A 25 -15.04 9.71 15.95
CA VAL A 25 -14.92 8.85 14.78
C VAL A 25 -13.83 9.41 13.86
N ALA A 26 -12.81 8.60 13.63
CA ALA A 26 -11.65 8.94 12.80
C ALA A 26 -11.62 8.18 11.48
N ALA A 27 -12.35 7.07 11.38
CA ALA A 27 -12.47 6.29 10.16
C ALA A 27 -13.84 5.62 10.08
N TRP A 28 -14.40 5.59 8.87
CA TRP A 28 -15.68 4.95 8.60
C TRP A 28 -15.74 4.44 7.16
N SER A 29 -16.73 3.59 6.87
CA SER A 29 -17.00 3.09 5.53
C SER A 29 -18.48 3.15 5.19
N VAL A 30 -18.80 3.20 3.90
CA VAL A 30 -20.18 3.16 3.42
C VAL A 30 -20.24 2.38 2.11
N GLY A 31 -21.33 1.61 1.93
CA GLY A 31 -21.64 0.99 0.64
C GLY A 31 -22.26 2.01 -0.32
N LEU A 32 -21.80 2.02 -1.56
CA LEU A 32 -22.25 2.95 -2.61
C LEU A 32 -23.24 2.33 -3.61
N GLY A 33 -23.71 1.10 -3.35
CA GLY A 33 -24.46 0.31 -4.33
C GLY A 33 -23.55 -0.38 -5.35
N ASN A 34 -24.07 -1.37 -6.11
CA ASN A 34 -23.31 -2.15 -7.10
C ASN A 34 -21.96 -2.70 -6.59
N ASN A 35 -21.92 -3.20 -5.35
CA ASN A 35 -20.71 -3.66 -4.65
C ASN A 35 -19.62 -2.58 -4.45
N GLY A 36 -19.90 -1.32 -4.74
CA GLY A 36 -19.01 -0.21 -4.42
C GLY A 36 -18.93 0.02 -2.92
N ARG A 37 -17.72 0.29 -2.44
CA ARG A 37 -17.44 0.66 -1.04
C ARG A 37 -16.51 1.86 -1.01
N ALA A 38 -16.84 2.83 -0.18
CA ALA A 38 -15.93 3.91 0.19
C ALA A 38 -15.45 3.70 1.63
N VAL A 39 -14.17 3.98 1.84
CA VAL A 39 -13.55 4.09 3.16
C VAL A 39 -13.02 5.51 3.28
N VAL A 40 -13.33 6.17 4.39
CA VAL A 40 -12.86 7.51 4.71
C VAL A 40 -12.01 7.42 5.98
N LEU A 41 -10.81 7.99 5.92
CA LEU A 41 -9.86 8.08 7.03
C LEU A 41 -9.49 9.55 7.27
N GLY A 42 -9.88 10.07 8.43
CA GLY A 42 -9.70 11.46 8.84
C GLY A 42 -8.38 11.63 9.53
N PHE A 43 -7.32 11.64 8.75
CA PHE A 43 -5.99 11.68 9.33
C PHE A 43 -5.01 12.41 8.44
N ARG A 44 -4.18 13.28 9.02
CA ARG A 44 -3.04 13.85 8.31
C ARG A 44 -1.96 12.80 8.10
N TRP A 45 -1.95 12.23 6.90
CA TRP A 45 -0.97 11.23 6.50
C TRP A 45 0.47 11.72 6.66
N ARG A 46 1.32 10.89 7.27
CA ARG A 46 2.78 11.08 7.26
C ARG A 46 3.42 9.82 6.69
N HIS A 47 4.05 9.95 5.53
CA HIS A 47 4.65 8.83 4.80
C HIS A 47 5.86 8.20 5.52
N ALA A 48 6.47 8.93 6.47
CA ALA A 48 7.63 8.46 7.23
C ALA A 48 7.29 7.54 8.43
N MET A 49 6.00 7.27 8.70
CA MET A 49 5.58 6.45 9.84
C MET A 49 5.07 5.08 9.37
N MET A 50 5.68 4.02 9.89
CA MET A 50 5.35 2.63 9.54
C MET A 50 3.92 2.26 9.94
N GLU A 51 3.43 2.85 11.02
CA GLU A 51 2.07 2.68 11.53
C GLU A 51 1.03 3.15 10.51
N HIS A 52 1.32 4.26 9.81
CA HIS A 52 0.43 4.75 8.76
C HIS A 52 0.42 3.80 7.58
N HIS A 53 1.59 3.29 7.17
CA HIS A 53 1.67 2.28 6.11
C HIS A 53 0.80 1.05 6.44
N ARG A 54 0.91 0.52 7.67
CA ARG A 54 0.08 -0.61 8.14
C ARG A 54 -1.41 -0.29 8.11
N MET A 55 -1.80 0.89 8.60
CA MET A 55 -3.19 1.34 8.57
C MET A 55 -3.74 1.41 7.15
N LEU A 56 -2.99 1.98 6.20
CA LEU A 56 -3.42 2.02 4.79
C LEU A 56 -3.53 0.62 4.19
N ALA A 57 -2.55 -0.26 4.45
CA ALA A 57 -2.58 -1.63 3.95
C ALA A 57 -3.81 -2.40 4.46
N GLU A 58 -4.18 -2.21 5.72
CA GLU A 58 -5.39 -2.80 6.31
C GLU A 58 -6.66 -2.27 5.62
N LEU A 59 -6.77 -0.96 5.42
CA LEU A 59 -7.92 -0.36 4.74
C LEU A 59 -8.05 -0.85 3.30
N MET A 60 -6.94 -0.98 2.57
CA MET A 60 -6.92 -1.51 1.20
C MET A 60 -7.37 -2.99 1.18
N THR A 61 -6.92 -3.79 2.14
CA THR A 61 -7.36 -5.19 2.30
C THR A 61 -8.86 -5.27 2.57
N GLY A 62 -9.41 -4.38 3.40
CA GLY A 62 -10.85 -4.24 3.64
C GLY A 62 -11.67 -3.83 2.40
N LEU A 63 -11.02 -3.29 1.37
CA LEU A 63 -11.60 -3.02 0.05
C LEU A 63 -11.41 -4.19 -0.94
N GLY A 64 -10.82 -5.31 -0.51
CA GLY A 64 -10.50 -6.45 -1.37
C GLY A 64 -9.30 -6.20 -2.28
N LEU A 65 -8.48 -5.19 -1.99
CA LEU A 65 -7.26 -4.90 -2.73
C LEU A 65 -6.08 -5.61 -2.08
N GLU A 66 -5.35 -6.37 -2.88
CA GLU A 66 -4.14 -7.08 -2.43
C GLU A 66 -2.89 -6.47 -3.05
N PRO A 67 -1.78 -6.36 -2.30
CA PRO A 67 -0.51 -5.95 -2.86
C PRO A 67 -0.06 -6.95 -3.95
N ARG A 68 0.47 -6.41 -5.04
CA ARG A 68 1.00 -7.21 -6.16
C ARG A 68 2.52 -7.36 -6.13
N ILE A 69 3.17 -6.80 -5.13
CA ILE A 69 4.61 -6.85 -4.93
C ILE A 69 4.86 -7.14 -3.45
N ARG A 70 5.83 -8.00 -3.16
CA ARG A 70 6.39 -8.26 -1.83
C ARG A 70 7.89 -8.00 -1.90
N CYS A 71 8.40 -7.21 -0.97
CA CYS A 71 9.83 -6.90 -0.85
C CYS A 71 10.24 -7.21 0.59
N SER A 72 11.34 -7.94 0.78
CA SER A 72 11.84 -8.26 2.12
C SER A 72 12.52 -7.06 2.81
N ASN A 73 12.93 -6.04 2.06
CA ASN A 73 13.61 -4.87 2.59
C ASN A 73 12.72 -3.60 2.49
N PRO A 74 12.28 -3.02 3.62
CA PRO A 74 11.39 -1.87 3.64
C PRO A 74 12.03 -0.56 3.15
N PHE A 75 13.36 -0.51 3.02
CA PHE A 75 14.07 0.64 2.46
C PHE A 75 14.27 0.55 0.94
N VAL A 76 13.88 -0.57 0.33
CA VAL A 76 13.92 -0.79 -1.12
C VAL A 76 12.53 -0.58 -1.71
N TRP A 77 12.43 0.32 -2.67
CA TRP A 77 11.18 0.70 -3.30
C TRP A 77 10.95 -0.16 -4.53
N CYS A 78 9.71 -0.64 -4.71
CA CYS A 78 9.36 -1.47 -5.86
C CYS A 78 8.11 -0.93 -6.56
N THR A 79 8.14 -0.93 -7.89
CA THR A 79 6.94 -0.66 -8.71
C THR A 79 6.87 -1.63 -9.88
N LEU A 80 5.66 -2.04 -10.23
CA LEU A 80 5.39 -3.00 -11.29
C LEU A 80 4.50 -2.34 -12.33
N ARG A 81 4.98 -2.28 -13.57
CA ARG A 81 4.21 -1.80 -14.72
C ARG A 81 3.88 -3.00 -15.61
N THR A 82 2.67 -3.02 -16.15
CA THR A 82 2.24 -4.02 -17.13
C THR A 82 1.60 -3.29 -18.30
N ALA A 83 2.04 -3.62 -19.52
CA ALA A 83 1.52 -3.09 -20.77
C ALA A 83 1.26 -4.25 -21.72
N GLY A 84 -0.02 -4.58 -21.91
CA GLY A 84 -0.42 -5.78 -22.67
C GLY A 84 0.17 -7.05 -22.05
N SER A 85 0.96 -7.78 -22.84
CA SER A 85 1.62 -9.03 -22.43
C SER A 85 2.96 -8.83 -21.71
N ARG A 86 3.49 -7.61 -21.63
CA ARG A 86 4.81 -7.34 -21.04
C ARG A 86 4.68 -6.71 -19.67
N SER A 87 5.60 -7.08 -18.78
CA SER A 87 5.67 -6.52 -17.44
C SER A 87 7.10 -6.18 -17.07
N MET A 88 7.27 -5.07 -16.35
CA MET A 88 8.56 -4.61 -15.88
C MET A 88 8.46 -4.24 -14.41
N LEU A 89 9.30 -4.88 -13.61
CA LEU A 89 9.53 -4.56 -12.21
C LEU A 89 10.71 -3.60 -12.12
N PHE A 90 10.53 -2.51 -11.38
CA PHE A 90 11.58 -1.57 -11.02
C PHE A 90 11.86 -1.74 -9.53
N VAL A 91 13.11 -2.01 -9.19
CA VAL A 91 13.60 -2.16 -7.82
C VAL A 91 14.59 -1.02 -7.57
N ILE A 92 14.29 -0.17 -6.60
CA ILE A 92 14.91 1.17 -6.48
C ILE A 92 15.51 1.31 -5.08
N ASN A 93 16.78 1.70 -5.03
CA ASN A 93 17.46 2.14 -3.83
C ASN A 93 17.63 3.67 -3.87
N LEU A 94 16.97 4.37 -2.95
CA LEU A 94 17.06 5.83 -2.81
C LEU A 94 18.06 6.26 -1.73
N LEU A 95 18.76 5.31 -1.10
CA LEU A 95 19.72 5.56 -0.03
C LEU A 95 21.15 5.61 -0.56
N CYS A 96 22.03 6.25 0.22
CA CYS A 96 23.45 6.39 -0.11
C CYS A 96 24.30 5.16 0.24
N SER A 97 23.69 4.11 0.80
CA SER A 97 24.34 2.82 1.08
C SER A 97 23.80 1.71 0.17
N PRO A 98 24.61 0.66 -0.13
CA PRO A 98 24.12 -0.50 -0.84
C PRO A 98 22.97 -1.19 -0.09
N MET A 99 22.02 -1.77 -0.84
CA MET A 99 20.87 -2.48 -0.29
C MET A 99 20.74 -3.85 -0.93
N GLU A 100 20.21 -4.81 -0.17
CA GLU A 100 19.83 -6.13 -0.68
C GLU A 100 18.36 -6.39 -0.40
N ALA A 101 17.67 -7.04 -1.33
CA ALA A 101 16.26 -7.41 -1.17
C ALA A 101 15.91 -8.68 -1.94
N GLU A 102 14.98 -9.44 -1.37
CA GLU A 102 14.22 -10.48 -2.07
C GLU A 102 12.90 -9.86 -2.50
N VAL A 103 12.56 -10.01 -3.77
CA VAL A 103 11.35 -9.43 -4.34
C VAL A 103 10.55 -10.52 -5.05
N SER A 104 9.24 -10.52 -4.83
CA SER A 104 8.30 -11.30 -5.62
C SER A 104 7.15 -10.40 -6.06
N CYS A 105 6.58 -10.68 -7.23
CA CYS A 105 5.49 -9.88 -7.74
C CYS A 105 4.52 -10.70 -8.58
N ARG A 106 3.31 -10.16 -8.76
CA ARG A 106 2.21 -10.78 -9.51
C ARG A 106 1.81 -9.83 -10.64
N PRO A 107 2.36 -9.97 -11.87
CA PRO A 107 2.03 -9.13 -13.02
C PRO A 107 0.54 -9.11 -13.36
N ALA A 108 0.03 -8.03 -13.98
CA ALA A 108 -1.42 -7.88 -14.24
C ALA A 108 -2.05 -9.08 -14.96
N ARG A 109 -1.28 -9.68 -15.86
CA ARG A 109 -1.62 -10.84 -16.69
C ARG A 109 -1.59 -12.20 -15.97
N SER A 110 -1.09 -12.28 -14.74
CA SER A 110 -0.92 -13.55 -14.02
C SER A 110 -1.54 -13.49 -12.62
N LYS A 111 -2.03 -14.65 -12.16
CA LYS A 111 -2.43 -14.88 -10.76
C LYS A 111 -1.28 -15.39 -9.89
N ASP A 112 -0.22 -15.87 -10.52
CA ASP A 112 0.91 -16.48 -9.83
C ASP A 112 1.93 -15.43 -9.37
N TRP A 113 2.57 -15.74 -8.25
CA TRP A 113 3.71 -14.98 -7.76
C TRP A 113 4.97 -15.42 -8.50
N ILE A 114 5.68 -14.45 -9.06
CA ILE A 114 6.98 -14.63 -9.71
C ILE A 114 8.03 -14.08 -8.76
N ALA A 115 8.88 -14.97 -8.23
CA ALA A 115 10.08 -14.56 -7.49
C ALA A 115 11.14 -14.11 -8.49
N VAL A 116 11.76 -12.95 -8.24
CA VAL A 116 12.94 -12.53 -9.01
C VAL A 116 14.21 -12.95 -8.26
N PRO A 117 15.34 -13.15 -8.96
CA PRO A 117 16.61 -13.42 -8.29
C PRO A 117 16.94 -12.34 -7.24
N PRO A 118 17.58 -12.68 -6.11
CA PRO A 118 17.98 -11.73 -5.09
C PRO A 118 18.68 -10.51 -5.69
N VAL A 119 18.27 -9.32 -5.25
CA VAL A 119 18.72 -8.07 -5.84
C VAL A 119 19.69 -7.39 -4.90
N LYS A 120 20.91 -7.12 -5.39
CA LYS A 120 21.84 -6.18 -4.78
C LYS A 120 21.79 -4.87 -5.55
N LEU A 121 21.57 -3.77 -4.85
CA LEU A 121 21.42 -2.42 -5.41
C LEU A 121 22.55 -1.54 -4.90
N PRO A 122 23.35 -0.93 -5.78
CA PRO A 122 24.23 0.17 -5.40
C PRO A 122 23.44 1.33 -4.77
N PRO A 123 24.12 2.26 -4.06
CA PRO A 123 23.54 3.53 -3.66
C PRO A 123 22.83 4.25 -4.81
N LEU A 124 21.71 4.91 -4.54
CA LEU A 124 21.01 5.80 -5.48
C LEU A 124 20.81 5.19 -6.88
N SER A 125 20.28 3.97 -6.94
CA SER A 125 20.20 3.18 -8.18
C SER A 125 18.83 2.56 -8.39
N VAL A 126 18.57 2.19 -9.65
CA VAL A 126 17.40 1.41 -10.05
C VAL A 126 17.86 0.20 -10.86
N LYS A 127 17.31 -0.96 -10.53
CA LYS A 127 17.40 -2.17 -11.35
C LYS A 127 16.03 -2.47 -11.95
N THR A 128 16.01 -2.82 -13.22
CA THR A 128 14.80 -3.30 -13.91
C THR A 128 14.87 -4.81 -14.11
N VAL A 129 13.70 -5.46 -14.04
CA VAL A 129 13.53 -6.88 -14.35
C VAL A 129 12.32 -7.01 -15.27
N GLU A 130 12.54 -7.54 -16.48
CA GLU A 130 11.47 -7.90 -17.40
C GLU A 130 10.90 -9.27 -17.03
N LEU A 131 9.58 -9.42 -17.09
CA LEU A 131 8.82 -10.59 -16.61
C LEU A 131 7.92 -11.18 -17.69
#